data_AF-A0A535QYM5-F1
#
_entry.id   AF-A0A535QYM5-F1
#
_cell.length_a   1.000
_cell.length_b   1.000
_cell.length_c   1.000
_cell.angle_alpha   90.00
_cell.angle_beta   90.00
_cell.angle_gamma   90.00
#
_symmetry.space_group_name_H-M   'P 1'
#
loop_
_entity.id
_entity.type
_entity.pdbx_description
1 polymer ?
#
loop_
_entity_poly.entity_id
_entity_poly.type
_entity_poly.pdbx_seq_one_letter_code
_entity_poly.pdbx_strand_id
1 'polypeptide(L)'
;MATIVKRKGSVPREVGAKMLVHRGGKISGTVGGGCGEAEVWRAALNVIDTRRPHTVQVDLTEEIAMESQGVCGGIFDVFIQPWHSTVLPGQPGMQDLAQVIDNTLENERAVVLATVIAAGGAWRPYIG
;
A
#
# COMPACT_ATOMS: atom_id res chain seq x y z
N MET A 1 4.68 -0.12 3.15
CA MET A 1 3.26 0.19 3.42
C MET A 1 2.45 -0.06 2.17
N ALA A 2 1.40 -0.86 2.28
CA ALA A 2 0.38 -1.08 1.26
C ALA A 2 -0.88 -0.28 1.62
N THR A 3 -1.51 0.38 0.64
CA THR A 3 -2.74 1.17 0.82
C THR A 3 -3.70 0.90 -0.34
N ILE A 4 -4.97 0.60 -0.05
CA ILE A 4 -6.01 0.54 -1.10
C ILE A 4 -6.24 1.96 -1.62
N VAL A 5 -6.03 2.18 -2.92
CA VAL A 5 -6.13 3.51 -3.55
C VAL A 5 -7.32 3.61 -4.50
N LYS A 6 -7.88 2.48 -4.95
CA LYS A 6 -9.04 2.42 -5.83
C LYS A 6 -9.79 1.12 -5.63
N ARG A 7 -11.10 1.13 -5.84
CA ARG A 7 -11.92 -0.09 -5.89
C ARG A 7 -13.06 0.02 -6.89
N LYS A 8 -13.58 -1.13 -7.29
CA LYS A 8 -14.80 -1.32 -8.07
C LYS A 8 -15.53 -2.56 -7.56
N GLY A 9 -16.85 -2.48 -7.42
CA GLY A 9 -17.65 -3.59 -6.90
C GLY A 9 -17.51 -3.78 -5.38
N SER A 10 -17.88 -4.98 -4.91
CA SER A 10 -17.85 -5.35 -3.49
C SER A 10 -16.46 -5.88 -3.12
N VAL A 11 -15.78 -5.21 -2.20
CA VAL A 11 -14.42 -5.54 -1.75
C VAL A 11 -14.39 -5.55 -0.21
N PRO A 12 -13.49 -6.31 0.43
CA PRO A 12 -13.51 -6.51 1.87
C PRO A 12 -13.15 -5.25 2.69
N ARG A 13 -12.44 -4.28 2.09
CA ARG A 13 -12.01 -3.03 2.72
C ARG A 13 -12.16 -1.84 1.79
N GLU A 14 -12.41 -0.68 2.38
CA GLU A 14 -12.57 0.58 1.67
C GLU A 14 -11.22 1.20 1.25
N VAL A 15 -11.28 2.14 0.31
CA VAL A 15 -10.14 2.98 -0.05
C VAL A 15 -9.58 3.66 1.19
N GLY A 16 -8.25 3.66 1.32
CA GLY A 16 -7.55 4.17 2.49
C GLY A 16 -7.20 3.11 3.53
N ALA A 17 -7.72 1.88 3.44
CA ALA A 17 -7.25 0.77 4.26
C ALA A 17 -5.74 0.52 4.04
N LYS A 18 -5.02 0.26 5.13
CA LYS A 18 -3.56 0.13 5.14
C LYS A 18 -3.12 -1.19 5.74
N MET A 19 -2.04 -1.72 5.18
CA MET A 19 -1.30 -2.85 5.72
C MET A 19 0.19 -2.53 5.71
N LEU A 20 0.85 -2.72 6.86
CA LEU A 20 2.30 -2.70 6.99
C LEU A 20 2.79 -4.14 6.91
N VAL A 21 3.87 -4.34 6.16
CA VAL A 21 4.56 -5.62 6.02
C VAL A 21 6.01 -5.38 6.42
N HIS A 22 6.51 -6.17 7.37
CA HIS A 22 7.90 -6.15 7.79
C HIS A 22 8.73 -7.10 6.93
N ARG A 23 10.05 -6.88 6.85
CA ARG A 23 10.97 -7.78 6.12
C ARG A 23 10.87 -9.24 6.58
N GLY A 24 10.56 -9.48 7.86
CA GLY A 24 10.33 -10.82 8.42
C GLY A 24 8.93 -11.39 8.15
N GLY A 25 8.11 -10.76 7.30
CA GLY A 25 6.79 -11.24 6.91
C GLY A 25 5.65 -10.88 7.88
N LYS A 26 5.94 -10.36 9.08
CA LYS A 26 4.90 -9.89 10.02
C LYS A 26 4.08 -8.76 9.40
N ILE A 27 2.76 -8.80 9.63
CA ILE A 27 1.80 -7.79 9.16
C ILE A 27 1.22 -6.96 10.31
N SER A 28 0.76 -5.74 10.01
CA SER A 28 -0.04 -4.89 10.90
C SER A 28 -1.05 -4.10 10.07
N GLY A 29 -2.32 -4.13 10.46
CA GLY A 29 -3.42 -3.73 9.58
C GLY A 29 -3.73 -4.82 8.53
N THR A 30 -4.65 -4.52 7.62
CA THR A 30 -5.17 -5.48 6.63
C THR A 30 -5.72 -4.74 5.41
N VAL A 31 -5.62 -5.36 4.24
CA VAL A 31 -6.30 -4.91 3.01
C VAL A 31 -7.53 -5.76 2.69
N GLY A 32 -7.85 -6.77 3.49
CA GLY A 32 -9.04 -7.59 3.28
C GLY A 32 -8.95 -9.04 3.75
N GLY A 33 -7.75 -9.56 4.03
CA GLY A 33 -7.53 -10.99 4.24
C GLY A 33 -7.61 -11.81 2.95
N GLY A 34 -7.62 -13.14 3.08
CA GLY A 34 -7.79 -14.07 1.95
C GLY A 34 -6.62 -14.11 0.98
N CYS A 35 -6.87 -14.61 -0.25
CA CYS A 35 -5.82 -14.75 -1.26
C CYS A 35 -5.28 -13.40 -1.74
N GLY A 36 -6.14 -12.39 -1.85
CA GLY A 36 -5.78 -11.04 -2.27
C GLY A 36 -4.80 -10.37 -1.31
N GLU A 37 -4.96 -10.58 0.00
CA GLU A 37 -3.97 -10.10 0.97
C GLU A 37 -2.62 -10.81 0.84
N ALA A 38 -2.61 -12.11 0.54
CA ALA A 38 -1.37 -12.86 0.32
C ALA A 38 -0.62 -12.37 -0.94
N GLU A 39 -1.33 -11.98 -2.00
CA GLU A 39 -0.74 -11.36 -3.19
C GLU A 39 -0.07 -10.02 -2.85
N VAL A 40 -0.81 -9.13 -2.16
CA VAL A 40 -0.29 -7.83 -1.71
C VAL A 40 0.90 -8.01 -0.77
N TRP A 41 0.87 -9.01 0.10
CA TRP A 41 1.97 -9.34 1.02
C TRP A 41 3.24 -9.73 0.27
N ARG A 42 3.15 -10.60 -0.75
CA ARG A 42 4.31 -10.99 -1.58
C ARG A 42 4.88 -9.79 -2.33
N ALA A 43 4.02 -8.97 -2.93
CA ALA A 43 4.43 -7.76 -3.60
C ALA A 43 5.12 -6.76 -2.64
N ALA A 44 4.64 -6.65 -1.40
CA ALA A 44 5.26 -5.79 -0.39
C ALA A 44 6.67 -6.25 0.00
N LEU A 45 6.92 -7.56 0.10
CA LEU A 45 8.28 -8.08 0.31
C LEU A 45 9.20 -7.71 -0.86
N ASN A 46 8.72 -7.84 -2.10
CA ASN A 46 9.50 -7.42 -3.27
C ASN A 46 9.77 -5.90 -3.29
N VAL A 47 8.81 -5.07 -2.88
CA VAL A 47 9.00 -3.61 -2.76
C VAL A 47 10.03 -3.26 -1.68
N ILE A 48 10.10 -4.03 -0.58
CA ILE A 48 11.13 -3.84 0.45
C ILE A 48 12.52 -4.08 -0.14
N ASP A 49 12.71 -5.15 -0.91
CA ASP A 49 14.01 -5.51 -1.49
C ASP A 49 14.42 -4.57 -2.63
N THR A 50 13.50 -4.26 -3.53
CA THR A 50 13.76 -3.42 -4.71
C THR A 50 13.80 -1.93 -4.38
N ARG A 51 13.19 -1.51 -3.26
CA ARG A 51 12.96 -0.10 -2.88
C ARG A 51 12.22 0.71 -3.94
N ARG A 52 11.44 0.05 -4.79
CA ARG A 52 10.67 0.67 -5.86
C ARG A 52 9.18 0.55 -5.53
N PRO A 53 8.43 1.66 -5.42
CA PRO A 53 6.99 1.59 -5.25
C PRO A 53 6.32 0.83 -6.41
N HIS A 54 5.23 0.14 -6.10
CA HIS A 54 4.50 -0.67 -7.06
C HIS A 54 3.00 -0.66 -6.74
N THR A 55 2.15 -0.73 -7.78
CA THR A 55 0.70 -0.87 -7.61
C THR A 55 0.29 -2.26 -8.07
N VAL A 56 -0.42 -2.98 -7.21
CA VAL A 56 -1.00 -4.30 -7.50
C VAL A 56 -2.49 -4.15 -7.67
N GLN A 57 -3.06 -4.79 -8.70
CA GLN A 57 -4.51 -4.93 -8.85
C GLN A 57 -4.91 -6.31 -8.35
N VAL A 58 -5.78 -6.36 -7.35
CA VAL A 58 -6.37 -7.59 -6.85
C VAL A 58 -7.75 -7.74 -7.47
N ASP A 59 -7.98 -8.87 -8.14
CA ASP A 59 -9.27 -9.23 -8.74
C ASP A 59 -9.88 -10.41 -7.98
N LEU A 60 -10.95 -10.15 -7.23
CA LEU A 60 -11.67 -11.19 -6.49
C LEU A 60 -12.85 -11.77 -7.28
N THR A 61 -13.07 -11.31 -8.52
CA THR A 61 -14.14 -11.86 -9.37
C THR A 61 -13.82 -13.27 -9.85
N GLU A 62 -12.53 -13.60 -10.00
CA GLU A 62 -12.09 -14.95 -10.36
C GLU A 62 -12.32 -15.96 -9.22
N GLU A 63 -12.21 -15.55 -7.95
CA GLU A 63 -12.49 -16.42 -6.80
C GLU A 63 -13.96 -16.87 -6.75
N ILE A 64 -14.90 -16.04 -7.21
CA ILE A 64 -16.33 -16.39 -7.23
C ILE A 64 -16.63 -17.52 -8.22
N ALA A 65 -15.83 -17.68 -9.28
CA ALA A 65 -16.00 -18.77 -10.24
C ALA A 65 -15.74 -20.16 -9.62
N MET A 66 -15.07 -20.21 -8.46
CA MET A 66 -14.84 -21.40 -7.66
C MET A 66 -15.72 -21.37 -6.40
N GLU A 67 -16.93 -21.93 -6.52
CA GLU A 67 -17.88 -22.32 -5.46
C GLU A 67 -17.62 -21.78 -4.04
N SER A 68 -18.06 -20.56 -3.73
CA SER A 68 -18.17 -20.13 -2.32
C SER A 68 -19.19 -19.01 -2.13
N GLN A 69 -20.19 -19.28 -1.28
CA GLN A 69 -21.20 -18.32 -0.86
C GLN A 69 -20.58 -17.35 0.17
N GLY A 70 -20.32 -16.10 -0.25
CA GLY A 70 -19.83 -15.04 0.65
C GLY A 70 -18.57 -14.30 0.20
N VAL A 71 -18.07 -14.53 -1.02
CA VAL A 71 -16.85 -13.89 -1.52
C VAL A 71 -17.15 -12.49 -2.08
N CYS A 72 -16.29 -11.53 -1.75
CA CYS A 72 -16.30 -10.20 -2.32
C CYS A 72 -16.00 -10.28 -3.83
N GLY A 73 -16.91 -9.85 -4.71
CA GLY A 73 -16.76 -9.93 -6.17
C GLY A 73 -16.26 -8.65 -6.83
N GLY A 74 -15.27 -8.01 -6.23
CA GLY A 74 -14.78 -6.71 -6.64
C GLY A 74 -13.30 -6.74 -7.00
N ILE A 75 -12.86 -5.62 -7.56
CA ILE A 75 -11.47 -5.39 -7.96
C ILE A 75 -10.97 -4.17 -7.21
N PHE A 76 -9.73 -4.21 -6.71
CA PHE A 76 -9.13 -3.07 -6.04
C PHE A 76 -7.64 -2.94 -6.33
N ASP A 77 -7.18 -1.69 -6.40
CA ASP A 77 -5.77 -1.37 -6.62
C ASP A 77 -5.13 -1.02 -5.27
N VAL A 78 -3.96 -1.60 -5.01
CA VAL A 78 -3.18 -1.39 -3.80
C VAL A 78 -1.84 -0.77 -4.18
N PHE A 79 -1.63 0.47 -3.76
CA PHE A 79 -0.33 1.13 -3.89
C PHE A 79 0.58 0.72 -2.73
N ILE A 80 1.78 0.25 -3.08
CA ILE A 80 2.77 -0.28 -2.15
C ILE A 80 4.03 0.56 -2.28
N GLN A 81 4.43 1.19 -1.17
CA GLN A 81 5.68 1.96 -1.09
C GLN A 81 6.58 1.43 0.03
N PRO A 82 7.91 1.46 -0.16
CA PRO A 82 8.84 1.11 0.90
C PRO A 82 8.84 2.20 1.98
N TRP A 83 8.99 1.81 3.25
CA TRP A 83 9.32 2.71 4.35
C TRP A 83 10.64 2.22 4.93
N HIS A 84 11.72 2.96 4.69
CA HIS A 84 13.06 2.59 5.11
C HIS A 84 13.78 3.78 5.76
N SER A 85 14.79 3.48 6.56
CA SER A 85 15.60 4.49 7.23
C SER A 85 16.45 5.33 6.25
N THR A 86 16.98 4.73 5.19
CA THR A 86 17.86 5.46 4.27
C THR A 86 17.10 6.54 3.48
N VAL A 87 17.63 7.76 3.34
CA VAL A 87 17.09 8.73 2.37
C VAL A 87 17.56 8.32 0.98
N LEU A 88 16.62 8.10 0.04
CA LEU A 88 16.94 7.85 -1.36
C LEU A 88 16.87 9.16 -2.17
N PRO A 89 17.72 9.34 -3.20
CA PRO A 89 17.63 10.51 -4.07
C PRO A 89 16.23 10.69 -4.65
N GLY A 90 15.69 11.91 -4.53
CA GLY A 90 14.36 12.26 -5.04
C GLY A 90 13.18 11.67 -4.23
N GLN A 91 13.42 11.08 -3.06
CA GLN A 91 12.37 10.62 -2.15
C GLN A 91 12.44 11.37 -0.81
N PRO A 92 11.30 11.74 -0.20
CA PRO A 92 11.31 12.34 1.13
C PRO A 92 11.88 11.35 2.15
N GLY A 93 12.60 11.87 3.14
CA GLY A 93 13.08 11.08 4.28
C GLY A 93 11.91 10.49 5.04
N MET A 94 11.71 9.18 4.90
CA MET A 94 10.55 8.53 5.52
C MET A 94 10.65 8.50 7.06
N GLN A 95 11.87 8.57 7.60
CA GLN A 95 12.10 8.75 9.04
C GLN A 95 11.53 10.08 9.55
N ASP A 96 11.76 11.17 8.81
CA ASP A 96 11.28 12.49 9.20
C ASP A 96 9.75 12.53 9.22
N LEU A 97 9.11 11.90 8.22
CA LEU A 97 7.66 11.75 8.18
C LEU A 97 7.14 10.90 9.35
N ALA A 98 7.80 9.78 9.66
CA ALA A 98 7.42 8.95 10.79
C ALA A 98 7.49 9.72 12.12
N GLN A 99 8.59 10.46 12.35
CA GLN A 99 8.78 11.25 13.55
C GLN A 99 7.74 12.38 13.67
N VAL A 100 7.43 13.07 12.56
CA VAL A 100 6.40 14.12 12.55
C VAL A 100 5.03 13.54 12.86
N ILE A 101 4.68 12.37 12.28
CA ILE A 101 3.43 11.68 12.57
C ILE A 101 3.36 11.32 14.06
N ASP A 102 4.38 10.66 14.59
CA ASP A 102 4.43 10.20 15.98
C ASP A 102 4.27 11.38 16.96
N ASN A 103 5.10 12.41 16.80
CA ASN A 103 5.03 13.62 17.61
C ASN A 103 3.65 14.30 17.52
N THR A 104 3.03 14.33 16.34
CA THR A 104 1.74 15.01 16.17
C THR A 104 0.61 14.23 16.85
N LEU A 105 0.64 12.89 16.76
CA LEU A 105 -0.33 12.01 17.40
C LEU A 105 -0.22 12.03 18.93
N GLU A 106 1.00 12.08 19.48
CA GLU A 106 1.23 12.21 20.93
C GLU A 106 0.68 13.53 21.50
N ASN A 107 0.60 14.57 20.68
CA ASN A 107 0.14 15.91 21.08
C ASN A 107 -1.34 16.17 20.75
N GLU A 108 -2.13 15.12 20.49
CA GLU A 108 -3.56 15.17 20.12
C GLU A 108 -3.87 16.10 18.93
N ARG A 109 -2.92 16.25 18.00
CA ARG A 109 -3.08 17.05 16.79
C ARG A 109 -3.32 16.14 15.58
N ALA A 110 -3.90 16.70 14.52
CA ALA A 110 -4.12 16.00 13.27
C ALA A 110 -2.97 16.24 12.28
N VAL A 111 -2.60 15.22 11.51
CA VAL A 111 -1.62 15.29 10.42
C VAL A 111 -2.18 14.57 9.19
N VAL A 112 -1.82 15.04 8.00
CA VAL A 112 -2.18 14.40 6.73
C VAL A 112 -0.91 13.92 6.03
N LEU A 113 -0.90 12.65 5.63
CA LEU A 113 0.11 12.10 4.73
C LEU A 113 -0.44 12.12 3.29
N ALA A 114 0.13 12.97 2.45
CA ALA A 114 -0.14 12.99 1.02
C ALA A 114 0.92 12.19 0.26
N THR A 115 0.50 11.43 -0.75
CA THR A 115 1.41 10.61 -1.57
C THR A 115 0.99 10.69 -3.03
N VAL A 116 1.94 11.04 -3.90
CA VAL A 116 1.74 11.03 -5.34
C VAL A 116 1.97 9.60 -5.85
N ILE A 117 0.90 8.93 -6.27
CA ILE A 117 0.94 7.53 -6.73
C ILE A 117 0.94 7.39 -8.25
N ALA A 118 0.61 8.46 -8.96
CA ALA A 118 0.72 8.59 -10.40
C ALA A 118 0.81 10.08 -10.75
N ALA A 119 1.68 10.42 -11.71
CA ALA A 119 1.68 11.72 -12.37
C ALA A 119 1.26 11.47 -13.83
N GLY A 120 0.21 12.12 -14.31
CA GLY A 120 -0.13 12.05 -15.73
C GLY A 120 0.98 12.70 -16.56
N GLY A 121 1.61 11.94 -17.45
CA GLY A 121 2.71 12.40 -18.32
C GLY A 121 3.93 11.47 -18.29
N ALA A 122 4.77 11.54 -19.32
CA ALA A 122 5.98 10.74 -19.41
C ALA A 122 6.93 11.01 -18.22
N TRP A 123 7.24 9.96 -17.45
CA TRP A 123 8.24 9.98 -16.39
C TRP A 123 9.58 10.47 -16.94
N ARG A 124 9.99 11.68 -16.57
CA ARG A 124 11.35 12.17 -16.81
C ARG A 124 12.14 11.92 -15.53
N PRO A 125 13.11 10.98 -15.53
CA PRO A 125 14.02 10.89 -14.39
C PRO A 125 14.78 12.22 -14.33
N TYR A 126 14.77 12.86 -13.17
CA TYR A 126 15.58 14.04 -12.91
C TYR A 126 17.04 13.73 -13.27
N ILE A 127 17.56 14.48 -14.23
CA ILE A 127 19.00 14.60 -14.47
C ILE A 127 19.48 15.63 -13.45
N GLY A 128 20.29 15.19 -12.50
CA GLY A 128 21.00 15.99 -11.51
C GLY A 128 22.18 15.19 -11.03
#